data_AF-A0A7S3LYP1-F1
#
_entry.id   AF-A0A7S3LYP1-F1
#
_cell.length_a   1.000
_cell.length_b   1.000
_cell.length_c   1.000
_cell.angle_alpha   90.00
_cell.angle_beta   90.00
_cell.angle_gamma   90.00
#
_symmetry.space_group_name_H-M   'P 1'
#
loop_
_entity.id
_entity.type
_entity.pdbx_description
1 polymer ?
#
loop_
_entity_poly.entity_id
_entity_poly.type
_entity_poly.pdbx_seq_one_letter_code
_entity_poly.pdbx_strand_id
1 'polypeptide(L)'
;AAGLDLVDTADQLQRSGYCVFNTMDQFQVSLSACAGPDGKWKLADVNDFSHVCGGSGPSPVPAPTPTPTPSTGKCVKSQHGPPCTSDQDCAGLENCVRCAHSGFCTDVPAPW
;
A
#
# COMPACT_ATOMS: atom_id res chain seq x y z
N ALA A 1 25.35 -34.61 -6.53
CA ALA A 1 24.54 -34.56 -5.30
C ALA A 1 24.34 -33.09 -4.96
N ALA A 2 23.10 -32.66 -4.73
CA ALA A 2 22.80 -31.38 -4.09
C ALA A 2 22.82 -31.60 -2.56
N GLY A 3 23.21 -30.60 -1.77
CA GLY A 3 22.88 -30.60 -0.33
C GLY A 3 23.90 -31.20 0.63
N LEU A 4 25.17 -31.34 0.25
CA LEU A 4 26.25 -31.64 1.21
C LEU A 4 27.06 -30.40 1.62
N ASP A 5 27.00 -29.35 0.80
CA ASP A 5 27.67 -28.08 1.04
C ASP A 5 26.76 -26.91 0.65
N LEU A 6 26.89 -25.79 1.38
CA LEU A 6 26.06 -24.60 1.19
C LEU A 6 26.34 -23.95 -0.16
N VAL A 7 27.60 -23.97 -0.61
CA VAL A 7 28.01 -23.40 -1.90
C VAL A 7 27.46 -24.27 -3.03
N ASP A 8 27.59 -25.59 -2.95
CA ASP A 8 26.99 -26.51 -3.92
C ASP A 8 25.47 -26.35 -4.04
N THR A 9 24.80 -26.08 -2.92
CA THR A 9 23.35 -25.85 -2.87
C THR A 9 22.97 -24.51 -3.51
N ALA A 10 23.72 -23.44 -3.21
CA ALA A 10 23.55 -22.14 -3.85
C ALA A 10 23.79 -22.21 -5.36
N ASP A 11 24.86 -22.90 -5.79
CA ASP A 11 25.18 -23.12 -7.20
C ASP A 11 24.07 -23.87 -7.93
N GLN A 12 23.47 -24.89 -7.30
CA GLN A 12 22.33 -25.59 -7.90
C GLN A 12 21.08 -24.74 -8.02
N LEU A 13 20.81 -23.89 -7.02
CA LEU A 13 19.71 -22.95 -7.09
C LEU A 13 19.91 -21.96 -8.24
N GLN A 14 21.12 -21.41 -8.39
CA GLN A 14 21.46 -20.54 -9.53
C GLN A 14 21.30 -21.27 -10.88
N ARG A 15 21.80 -22.51 -11.00
CA ARG A 15 21.63 -23.34 -12.21
C ARG A 15 20.18 -23.67 -12.52
N SER A 16 19.32 -23.69 -11.51
CA SER A 16 17.88 -23.93 -11.65
C SER A 16 17.10 -22.63 -11.90
N GLY A 17 17.79 -21.49 -12.05
CA GLY A 17 17.19 -20.19 -12.38
C GLY A 17 16.78 -19.34 -11.17
N TYR A 18 17.16 -19.73 -9.95
CA TYR A 18 16.86 -18.95 -8.75
C TYR A 18 17.95 -17.89 -8.51
N CYS A 19 17.54 -16.66 -8.26
CA CYS A 19 18.44 -15.53 -8.03
C CYS A 19 18.98 -15.53 -6.59
N VAL A 20 20.06 -16.29 -6.37
CA VAL A 20 20.76 -16.35 -5.09
C VAL A 20 21.59 -15.09 -4.89
N PHE A 21 21.29 -14.36 -3.82
CA PHE A 21 21.94 -13.11 -3.43
C PHE A 21 23.19 -13.36 -2.59
N ASN A 22 23.09 -14.23 -1.58
CA ASN A 22 24.16 -14.46 -0.63
C ASN A 22 24.02 -15.84 0.04
N THR A 23 25.14 -16.34 0.55
CA THR A 23 25.19 -17.46 1.48
C THR A 23 25.71 -16.94 2.82
N MET A 24 24.91 -17.05 3.88
CA MET A 24 25.26 -16.51 5.20
C MET A 24 25.91 -17.59 6.08
N ASP A 25 26.67 -17.15 7.09
CA ASP A 25 27.47 -17.99 8.01
C ASP A 25 26.69 -19.06 8.79
N GLN A 26 25.36 -19.08 8.69
CA GLN A 26 24.45 -20.01 9.38
C GLN A 26 23.88 -21.10 8.46
N PHE A 27 24.57 -21.45 7.36
CA PHE A 27 24.06 -22.40 6.35
C PHE A 27 22.74 -21.95 5.71
N GLN A 28 22.62 -20.65 5.42
CA GLN A 28 21.42 -20.08 4.81
C GLN A 28 21.71 -19.53 3.43
N VAL A 29 20.79 -19.77 2.50
CA VAL A 29 20.79 -19.17 1.16
C VAL A 29 19.79 -18.04 1.15
N SER A 30 20.24 -16.82 0.87
CA SER A 30 19.40 -15.65 0.69
C SER A 30 19.03 -15.49 -0.79
N LEU A 31 17.74 -15.30 -1.06
CA LEU A 31 17.23 -15.01 -2.40
C LEU A 31 16.74 -13.56 -2.44
N SER A 32 16.98 -12.90 -3.57
CA SER A 32 16.41 -11.57 -3.83
C SER A 32 15.01 -11.72 -4.38
N ALA A 33 14.00 -11.35 -3.59
CA ALA A 33 12.58 -11.51 -3.92
C ALA A 33 11.76 -10.25 -3.69
N CYS A 34 10.69 -10.06 -4.47
CA CYS A 34 9.70 -9.00 -4.26
C CYS A 34 8.29 -9.48 -4.64
N ALA A 35 7.27 -8.84 -4.05
CA ALA A 35 5.89 -9.02 -4.48
C ALA A 35 5.55 -7.96 -5.54
N GLY A 36 5.05 -8.40 -6.69
CA GLY A 36 4.50 -7.52 -7.71
C GLY A 36 3.17 -6.89 -7.29
N PRO A 37 2.67 -5.88 -8.02
CA PRO A 37 1.36 -5.27 -7.78
C PRO A 37 0.19 -6.25 -7.92
N ASP A 38 0.41 -7.35 -8.64
CA ASP A 38 -0.51 -8.48 -8.80
C ASP A 38 -0.47 -9.48 -7.62
N GLY A 39 0.30 -9.16 -6.57
CA GLY A 39 0.48 -10.01 -5.40
C GLY A 39 1.34 -11.25 -5.65
N LYS A 40 1.97 -11.38 -6.82
CA LYS A 40 2.82 -12.51 -7.15
C LYS A 40 4.26 -12.26 -6.77
N TRP A 41 4.89 -13.25 -6.14
CA TRP A 41 6.30 -13.22 -5.82
C TRP A 41 7.16 -13.41 -7.06
N LYS A 42 8.18 -12.59 -7.18
CA LYS A 42 9.20 -12.63 -8.24
C LYS A 42 10.56 -12.72 -7.60
N LEU A 43 11.46 -13.44 -8.25
CA LEU A 43 12.89 -13.43 -7.94
C LEU A 43 13.60 -12.59 -8.97
N ALA A 44 14.63 -11.87 -8.55
CA ALA A 44 15.43 -11.03 -9.43
C ALA A 44 16.90 -11.06 -9.00
N ASP A 45 17.80 -11.03 -9.97
CA ASP A 45 19.22 -10.82 -9.68
C ASP A 45 19.41 -9.47 -8.98
N VAL A 46 20.42 -9.35 -8.13
CA VAL A 46 20.70 -8.11 -7.39
C VAL A 46 20.90 -6.92 -8.34
N ASN A 47 21.59 -7.15 -9.45
CA ASN A 47 21.87 -6.10 -10.44
C ASN A 47 20.63 -5.67 -11.21
N ASP A 48 19.64 -6.56 -11.31
CA ASP A 48 18.38 -6.34 -12.04
C ASP A 48 17.20 -6.12 -11.09
N PHE A 49 17.45 -6.12 -9.77
CA PHE A 49 16.42 -6.06 -8.74
C PHE A 49 15.62 -4.76 -8.87
N SER A 50 16.27 -3.64 -9.14
CA SER A 50 15.59 -2.36 -9.36
C SER A 50 14.72 -2.35 -10.62
N HIS A 51 15.06 -3.13 -11.64
CA HIS A 51 14.25 -3.24 -12.85
C HIS A 51 13.03 -4.15 -12.64
N VAL A 52 13.21 -5.31 -12.00
CA VAL A 52 12.15 -6.31 -11.78
C VAL A 52 11.24 -5.93 -10.61
N CYS A 53 11.81 -5.39 -9.55
CA CYS A 53 11.18 -5.12 -8.27
C CYS A 53 11.14 -3.64 -7.90
N GLY A 54 12.02 -2.81 -8.45
CA GLY A 54 12.05 -1.37 -8.20
C GLY A 54 11.01 -0.60 -9.00
N GLY A 55 9.81 -1.17 -9.12
CA GLY A 55 8.63 -0.58 -9.73
C GLY A 55 8.27 0.77 -9.11
N SER A 56 9.04 1.78 -9.47
CA SER A 56 8.72 3.20 -9.43
C SER A 56 7.88 3.52 -10.66
N GLY A 57 6.83 2.72 -10.91
CA GLY A 57 5.66 3.37 -11.46
C GLY A 57 5.17 4.29 -10.36
N PRO A 58 4.74 5.54 -10.65
CA PRO A 58 4.00 6.27 -9.64
C PRO A 58 2.95 5.29 -9.12
N SER A 59 2.99 4.98 -7.81
CA SER A 59 1.75 4.63 -7.11
C SER A 59 0.74 5.61 -7.70
N PRO A 60 -0.34 5.14 -8.38
CA PRO A 60 -1.29 6.08 -8.96
C PRO A 60 -1.60 7.02 -7.82
N VAL A 61 -1.08 8.25 -7.92
CA VAL A 61 -1.50 9.33 -7.06
C VAL A 61 -2.99 9.23 -7.26
N PRO A 62 -3.79 8.97 -6.21
CA PRO A 62 -5.23 8.97 -6.37
C PRO A 62 -5.51 10.23 -7.16
N ALA A 63 -6.03 10.08 -8.39
CA ALA A 63 -6.34 11.24 -9.22
C ALA A 63 -7.01 12.21 -8.27
N PRO A 64 -6.58 13.49 -8.18
CA PRO A 64 -7.07 14.39 -7.15
C PRO A 64 -8.57 14.21 -7.14
N THR A 65 -9.07 13.62 -6.04
CA THR A 65 -10.48 13.29 -5.93
C THR A 65 -11.17 14.57 -6.32
N PRO A 66 -12.09 14.56 -7.32
CA PRO A 66 -12.76 15.78 -7.71
C PRO A 66 -13.19 16.43 -6.41
N THR A 67 -12.72 17.67 -6.18
CA THR A 67 -13.07 18.43 -5.00
C THR A 67 -14.55 18.21 -4.79
N PRO A 68 -14.97 17.58 -3.68
CA PRO A 68 -16.37 17.25 -3.52
C PRO A 68 -17.12 18.55 -3.71
N THR A 69 -17.98 18.58 -4.74
CA THR A 69 -18.86 19.71 -4.99
C THR A 69 -19.42 20.11 -3.63
N PRO A 70 -19.30 21.38 -3.20
CA PRO A 70 -19.72 21.79 -1.87
C PRO A 70 -21.13 21.26 -1.67
N SER A 71 -21.25 20.30 -0.77
CA SER A 71 -22.47 19.56 -0.55
C SER A 71 -23.52 20.57 -0.13
N THR A 72 -24.46 20.95 -1.00
CA THR A 72 -25.56 21.85 -0.63
C THR A 72 -26.52 21.07 0.27
N GLY A 73 -26.15 20.91 1.54
CA GLY A 73 -26.85 20.07 2.49
C GLY A 73 -26.62 20.51 3.93
N LYS A 74 -27.53 20.11 4.80
CA LYS A 74 -27.52 20.41 6.22
C LYS A 74 -27.42 19.12 7.01
N CYS A 75 -26.82 19.17 8.19
CA CYS A 75 -26.89 18.05 9.11
C CYS A 75 -28.21 18.12 9.88
N VAL A 76 -28.90 16.99 9.97
CA VAL A 76 -30.14 16.85 10.75
C VAL A 76 -29.84 15.86 11.85
N LYS A 77 -30.28 16.17 13.07
CA LYS A 77 -30.11 15.32 14.25
C LYS A 77 -30.55 13.88 13.94
N SER A 78 -29.66 12.92 14.19
CA SER A 78 -29.88 11.48 13.97
C SER A 78 -30.03 11.05 12.49
N GLN A 79 -29.65 11.88 11.52
CA GLN A 79 -29.55 11.49 10.11
C GLN A 79 -28.11 11.57 9.62
N HIS A 80 -27.81 10.82 8.56
CA HIS A 80 -26.54 10.98 7.86
C HIS A 80 -26.53 12.35 7.17
N GLY A 81 -25.52 13.16 7.48
CA GLY A 81 -25.28 14.41 6.78
C GLY A 81 -24.73 14.17 5.36
N PRO A 82 -24.38 15.25 4.66
CA PRO A 82 -23.82 15.13 3.32
C PRO A 82 -22.47 14.41 3.30
N PRO A 83 -22.05 13.86 2.14
CA PRO A 83 -20.78 13.15 2.04
C PRO A 83 -19.59 14.10 2.29
N CYS A 84 -18.57 13.61 3.00
CA CYS A 84 -17.35 14.33 3.32
C CYS A 84 -16.12 13.41 3.28
N THR A 85 -14.98 14.01 2.97
CA THR A 85 -13.65 13.38 3.06
C THR A 85 -12.85 13.97 4.23
N SER A 86 -13.10 15.23 4.58
CA SER A 86 -12.45 15.96 5.66
C SER A 86 -13.42 16.94 6.34
N ASP A 87 -13.05 17.47 7.51
CA ASP A 87 -13.87 18.46 8.23
C ASP A 87 -14.12 19.74 7.42
N GLN A 88 -13.21 20.08 6.49
CA GLN A 88 -13.36 21.23 5.61
C GLN A 88 -14.56 21.09 4.66
N ASP A 89 -14.94 19.86 4.30
CA ASP A 89 -16.10 19.63 3.43
C ASP A 89 -17.43 19.92 4.14
N CYS A 90 -17.41 19.92 5.47
CA CYS A 90 -18.56 20.26 6.32
C CYS A 90 -18.55 21.73 6.75
N ALA A 91 -17.45 22.47 6.48
CA ALA A 91 -17.32 23.87 6.82
C ALA A 91 -18.29 24.71 5.95
N GLY A 92 -19.20 25.42 6.61
CA GLY A 92 -20.24 26.21 5.94
C GLY A 92 -21.55 25.47 5.68
N LEU A 93 -21.67 24.21 6.08
CA LEU A 93 -22.93 23.47 6.04
C LEU A 93 -23.75 23.73 7.30
N GLU A 94 -25.05 23.99 7.13
CA GLU A 94 -25.92 24.30 8.26
C GLU A 94 -26.03 23.12 9.22
N ASN A 95 -25.78 23.38 10.51
CA ASN A 95 -25.80 22.41 11.60
C ASN A 95 -24.80 21.26 11.49
N CYS A 96 -23.82 21.31 10.57
CA CYS A 96 -22.73 20.35 10.53
C CYS A 96 -21.51 20.91 11.26
N VAL A 97 -20.85 20.08 12.08
CA VAL A 97 -19.69 20.50 12.88
C VAL A 97 -18.39 19.85 12.43
N ARG A 98 -18.44 18.65 11.80
CA ARG A 98 -17.26 17.91 11.35
C ARG A 98 -17.63 16.74 10.43
N CYS A 99 -16.62 16.11 9.84
CA CYS A 99 -16.73 14.83 9.18
C CYS A 99 -16.66 13.70 10.22
N ALA A 100 -17.61 12.77 10.21
CA ALA A 100 -17.71 11.71 11.23
C ALA A 100 -16.70 10.56 11.02
N HIS A 101 -15.75 10.68 10.08
CA HIS A 101 -14.89 9.60 9.56
C HIS A 101 -15.64 8.39 8.97
N SER A 102 -16.96 8.42 8.93
CA SER A 102 -17.83 7.46 8.24
C SER A 102 -18.04 7.80 6.75
N GLY A 103 -17.43 8.89 6.27
CA GLY A 103 -17.66 9.46 4.96
C GLY A 103 -18.83 10.45 4.90
N PHE A 104 -19.42 10.83 6.04
CA PHE A 104 -20.56 11.77 6.11
C PHE A 104 -20.39 12.82 7.22
N CYS A 105 -20.86 14.04 6.97
CA CYS A 105 -20.89 15.12 7.95
C CYS A 105 -21.85 14.79 9.11
N THR A 106 -21.57 15.33 10.28
CA THR A 106 -22.41 15.14 11.48
C THR A 106 -22.61 16.45 12.25
N ASP A 107 -23.71 16.53 13.00
CA ASP A 107 -23.99 17.57 14.00
C ASP A 107 -23.33 17.27 15.37
N VAL A 108 -22.68 16.12 15.53
CA VAL A 108 -22.10 15.67 16.79
C VAL A 108 -20.61 16.08 16.89
N PRO A 109 -20.20 16.82 17.94
CA PRO A 109 -18.80 17.15 18.19
C PRO A 109 -17.90 15.90 18.36
N ALA A 110 -16.60 16.04 18.19
CA ALA A 110 -15.67 14.94 18.48
C ALA A 110 -15.68 14.65 20.00
N PRO A 111 -15.70 13.37 20.43
CA PRO A 111 -15.45 13.03 21.82
C PRO A 111 -14.01 13.45 22.19
N TRP A 112 -13.87 14.02 23.38
CA TRP A 112 -12.61 14.49 23.97
C TRP A 112 -11.72 13.34 24.45
#